data_AF-A0A7I8KH35-F1
#
_entry.id   AF-A0A7I8KH35-F1
#
_cell.length_a   1.000
_cell.length_b   1.000
_cell.length_c   1.000
_cell.angle_alpha   90.00
_cell.angle_beta   90.00
_cell.angle_gamma   90.00
#
_symmetry.space_group_name_H-M   'P 1'
#
loop_
_entity.id
_entity.type
_entity.pdbx_description
1 polymer ?
#
loop_
_entity_poly.entity_id
_entity_poly.type
_entity_poly.pdbx_seq_one_letter_code
_entity_poly.pdbx_strand_id
1 'polypeptide(L)'
;MGRSVHAVVLVLVVVVALALGGAGLASAGLSASECRRERVLGLNACKSLLFWRSPSPECCLRIRVSHPECVCPVITPKLAALVDVNRLIKIVRGCGRPVPSHYKCGSITTP
;
A
#
# COMPACT_ATOMS: atom_id res chain seq x y z
N MET A 1 -0.93 51.92 4.46
CA MET A 1 -1.55 51.49 3.18
C MET A 1 -0.65 50.54 2.38
N GLY A 2 0.66 50.78 2.24
CA GLY A 2 1.57 49.91 1.46
C GLY A 2 1.62 48.42 1.88
N ARG A 3 1.75 48.10 3.17
CA ARG A 3 1.96 46.71 3.63
C ARG A 3 0.74 45.79 3.36
N SER A 4 -0.47 46.34 3.50
CA SER A 4 -1.71 45.60 3.23
C SER A 4 -1.91 45.36 1.73
N VAL A 5 -1.56 46.33 0.88
CA VAL A 5 -1.66 46.12 -0.58
C VAL A 5 -0.61 45.12 -1.08
N HIS A 6 0.59 45.10 -0.51
CA HIS A 6 1.59 44.05 -0.81
C HIS A 6 1.12 42.67 -0.39
N ALA A 7 0.51 42.54 0.79
CA ALA A 7 -0.05 41.27 1.25
C ALA A 7 -1.18 40.78 0.33
N VAL A 8 -2.09 41.68 -0.08
CA VAL A 8 -3.19 41.36 -1.00
C VAL A 8 -2.67 40.93 -2.37
N VAL A 9 -1.67 41.64 -2.91
CA VAL A 9 -1.06 41.29 -4.21
C VAL A 9 -0.34 39.95 -4.14
N LEU A 10 0.40 39.66 -3.06
CA LEU A 10 1.07 38.37 -2.88
C LEU A 10 0.07 37.22 -2.83
N VAL A 11 -1.03 37.39 -2.09
CA VAL A 11 -2.11 36.39 -2.02
C VAL A 11 -2.72 36.15 -3.40
N LEU A 12 -3.03 37.22 -4.15
CA LEU A 12 -3.55 37.13 -5.51
C LEU A 12 -2.60 36.40 -6.47
N VAL A 13 -1.30 36.69 -6.42
CA VAL A 13 -0.28 36.01 -7.24
C VAL A 13 -0.20 34.51 -6.92
N VAL A 14 -0.28 34.14 -5.64
CA VAL A 14 -0.28 32.73 -5.23
C VAL A 14 -1.53 32.01 -5.71
N VAL A 15 -2.71 32.61 -5.57
CA VAL A 15 -3.98 32.04 -6.04
C VAL A 15 -3.99 31.86 -7.57
N VAL A 16 -3.50 32.85 -8.30
CA VAL A 16 -3.38 32.80 -9.77
C VAL A 16 -2.36 31.76 -10.21
N ALA A 17 -1.22 31.64 -9.51
CA ALA A 17 -0.23 30.60 -9.78
C ALA A 17 -0.77 29.19 -9.52
N LEU A 18 -1.61 29.02 -8.49
CA LEU A 18 -2.28 27.75 -8.19
C LEU A 18 -3.40 27.41 -9.20
N ALA A 19 -4.08 28.42 -9.75
CA ALA A 19 -5.14 28.24 -10.72
C ALA A 19 -4.62 28.02 -12.17
N LEU A 20 -3.50 28.67 -12.53
CA LEU A 20 -2.84 28.52 -13.83
C LEU A 20 -1.85 27.35 -13.85
N GLY A 21 -1.28 27.04 -12.68
CA GLY A 21 -0.53 25.81 -12.47
C GLY A 21 -1.51 24.66 -12.50
N GLY A 22 -1.68 24.04 -13.66
CA GLY A 22 -2.20 22.69 -13.80
C GLY A 22 -1.28 21.70 -13.09
N ALA A 23 -1.12 21.82 -11.78
CA ALA A 23 -0.91 20.68 -10.93
C ALA A 23 -2.23 19.91 -11.02
N GLY A 24 -2.39 19.15 -12.11
CA GLY A 24 -3.16 17.94 -12.02
C GLY A 24 -2.69 17.31 -10.72
N LEU A 25 -3.62 16.95 -9.84
CA LEU A 25 -3.32 16.01 -8.78
C LEU A 25 -2.58 14.90 -9.50
N ALA A 26 -1.24 14.87 -9.38
CA ALA A 26 -0.50 13.69 -9.71
C ALA A 26 -1.18 12.69 -8.81
N SER A 27 -2.00 11.83 -9.38
CA SER A 27 -2.52 10.67 -8.69
C SER A 27 -1.28 10.05 -8.10
N ALA A 28 -1.10 10.23 -6.78
CA ALA A 28 0.05 9.78 -6.02
C ALA A 28 -0.07 8.26 -5.94
N GLY A 29 0.02 7.61 -7.10
CA GLY A 29 0.12 6.18 -7.23
C GLY A 29 1.49 5.78 -6.75
N LEU A 30 1.55 4.67 -6.01
CA LEU A 30 2.80 4.13 -5.54
C LEU A 30 3.75 3.88 -6.70
N SER A 31 4.98 4.36 -6.60
CA SER A 31 6.03 4.09 -7.57
C SER A 31 6.41 2.61 -7.54
N ALA A 32 6.90 2.10 -8.67
CA ALA A 32 7.47 0.75 -8.76
C ALA A 32 8.61 0.53 -7.73
N SER A 33 9.37 1.57 -7.41
CA SER A 33 10.44 1.52 -6.39
C SER A 33 9.87 1.38 -4.97
N GLU A 34 8.77 2.06 -4.67
CA GLU A 34 8.06 1.96 -3.38
C GLU A 34 7.47 0.56 -3.21
N CYS A 35 6.78 0.04 -4.24
CA CYS A 35 6.28 -1.34 -4.20
C CYS A 35 7.40 -2.37 -4.05
N ARG A 36 8.56 -2.18 -4.70
CA ARG A 36 9.72 -3.06 -4.50
C ARG A 36 10.20 -3.02 -3.05
N ARG A 37 10.28 -1.83 -2.46
CA ARG A 37 10.69 -1.64 -1.06
C ARG A 37 9.71 -2.29 -0.10
N GLU A 38 8.41 -2.09 -0.29
CA GLU A 38 7.35 -2.73 0.50
C GLU A 38 7.45 -4.25 0.47
N ARG A 39 7.62 -4.83 -0.72
CA ARG A 39 7.78 -6.28 -0.89
C ARG A 39 8.99 -6.80 -0.12
N VAL A 40 10.15 -6.16 -0.24
CA VAL A 40 11.37 -6.59 0.46
C VAL A 40 11.18 -6.53 1.98
N LEU A 41 10.57 -5.47 2.49
CA LEU A 41 10.29 -5.32 3.92
C LEU A 41 9.28 -6.36 4.42
N GLY A 42 8.22 -6.60 3.66
CA GLY A 42 7.22 -7.64 3.97
C GLY A 42 7.83 -9.03 3.97
N LEU A 43 8.60 -9.38 2.93
CA LEU A 43 9.27 -10.67 2.82
C LEU A 43 10.24 -10.89 3.97
N ASN A 44 11.05 -9.90 4.34
CA ASN A 44 11.98 -10.03 5.47
C ASN A 44 11.28 -10.18 6.81
N ALA A 45 10.23 -9.38 7.06
CA ALA A 45 9.49 -9.46 8.32
C ALA A 45 8.69 -10.76 8.45
N CYS A 46 8.16 -11.29 7.35
CA CYS A 46 7.24 -12.43 7.34
C CYS A 46 7.89 -13.77 6.94
N LYS A 47 9.23 -13.88 6.90
CA LYS A 47 9.91 -15.16 6.58
C LYS A 47 9.46 -16.32 7.48
N SER A 48 9.09 -16.05 8.73
CA SER A 48 8.61 -17.08 9.67
C SER A 48 7.35 -17.81 9.18
N LEU A 49 6.52 -17.15 8.34
CA LEU A 49 5.32 -17.75 7.78
C LEU A 49 5.64 -18.91 6.83
N LEU A 50 6.80 -18.88 6.16
CA LEU A 50 7.26 -19.98 5.29
C LEU A 50 7.52 -21.27 6.09
N PHE A 51 7.83 -21.13 7.38
CA PHE A 51 8.05 -22.25 8.31
C PHE A 51 6.81 -22.55 9.13
N TRP A 52 5.64 -22.09 8.71
CA TRP A 52 4.36 -22.34 9.38
C TRP A 52 4.32 -21.87 10.84
N ARG A 53 5.15 -20.88 11.20
CA ARG A 53 5.16 -20.26 12.52
C ARG A 53 4.21 -19.07 12.61
N SER A 54 3.92 -18.63 13.83
CA SER A 54 3.17 -17.41 14.09
C SER A 54 3.90 -16.17 13.52
N PRO A 55 3.15 -15.15 13.07
CA PRO A 55 3.75 -13.91 12.61
C PRO A 55 4.40 -13.16 13.77
N SER A 56 5.59 -12.60 13.52
CA SER A 56 6.19 -11.60 14.40
C SER A 56 5.35 -10.30 14.42
N PRO A 57 5.45 -9.47 15.47
CA PRO A 57 4.76 -8.18 15.51
C PRO A 57 5.08 -7.29 14.29
N GLU A 58 6.33 -7.30 13.83
CA GLU A 58 6.76 -6.59 12.62
C GLU A 58 6.10 -7.14 11.36
N CYS A 59 5.90 -8.46 11.26
CA CYS A 59 5.17 -9.06 10.15
C CYS A 59 3.71 -8.62 10.15
N CYS A 60 3.04 -8.65 11.31
CA CYS A 60 1.66 -8.16 11.40
C CYS A 60 1.56 -6.67 11.05
N LEU A 61 2.53 -5.84 11.45
CA LEU A 61 2.58 -4.45 11.02
C LEU A 61 2.63 -4.36 9.49
N ARG A 62 3.52 -5.11 8.84
CA ARG A 62 3.61 -5.13 7.37
C ARG A 62 2.32 -5.63 6.73
N ILE A 63 1.69 -6.68 7.25
CA ILE A 63 0.39 -7.17 6.76
C ILE A 63 -0.68 -6.08 6.84
N ARG A 64 -0.68 -5.24 7.88
CA ARG A 64 -1.67 -4.17 8.04
C ARG A 64 -1.45 -3.01 7.07
N VAL A 65 -0.20 -2.60 6.87
CA VAL A 65 0.13 -1.36 6.14
C VAL A 65 0.54 -1.56 4.67
N SER A 66 0.81 -2.79 4.22
CA SER A 66 1.24 -3.03 2.84
C SER A 66 0.11 -2.79 1.85
N HIS A 67 0.42 -2.18 0.72
CA HIS A 67 -0.59 -1.88 -0.29
C HIS A 67 -0.89 -3.13 -1.14
N PRO A 68 -2.19 -3.45 -1.36
CA PRO A 68 -2.56 -4.62 -2.14
C PRO A 68 -2.10 -4.50 -3.60
N GLU A 69 -2.06 -3.28 -4.17
CA GLU A 69 -1.50 -3.00 -5.50
C GLU A 69 -0.02 -3.39 -5.62
N CYS A 70 0.74 -3.29 -4.53
CA CYS A 70 2.12 -3.75 -4.49
C CYS A 70 2.22 -5.26 -4.30
N VAL A 71 1.34 -5.91 -3.53
CA VAL A 71 1.47 -7.33 -3.17
C VAL A 71 0.80 -8.27 -4.18
N CYS A 72 -0.43 -7.99 -4.59
CA CYS A 72 -1.20 -8.88 -5.46
C CYS A 72 -0.55 -9.24 -6.80
N PRO A 73 0.12 -8.33 -7.54
CA PRO A 73 0.71 -8.70 -8.83
C PRO A 73 1.90 -9.67 -8.72
N VAL A 74 2.49 -9.87 -7.52
CA VAL A 74 3.55 -10.89 -7.35
C VAL A 74 3.01 -12.27 -6.96
N ILE A 75 1.70 -12.37 -6.69
CA ILE A 75 1.05 -13.65 -6.38
C ILE A 75 0.78 -14.40 -7.68
N THR A 76 1.82 -15.10 -8.13
CA THR A 76 1.79 -15.97 -9.32
C THR A 76 1.08 -17.29 -9.03
N PRO A 77 0.61 -18.02 -10.06
CA PRO A 77 -0.04 -19.32 -9.85
C PRO A 77 0.91 -20.34 -9.23
N LYS A 78 2.21 -20.25 -9.57
CA LYS A 78 3.24 -21.10 -8.98
C LYS A 78 3.40 -20.85 -7.49
N LEU A 79 3.29 -19.61 -7.02
CA LEU A 79 3.30 -19.29 -5.59
C LEU A 79 2.00 -19.73 -4.92
N ALA A 80 0.85 -19.50 -5.56
CA ALA A 80 -0.45 -19.89 -5.04
C ALA A 80 -0.55 -21.41 -4.82
N ALA A 81 0.09 -22.22 -5.67
CA ALA A 81 0.13 -23.68 -5.55
C ALA A 81 0.94 -24.18 -4.33
N LEU A 82 1.80 -23.35 -3.74
CA LEU A 82 2.67 -23.74 -2.61
C LEU A 82 2.11 -23.34 -1.25
N VAL A 83 1.03 -22.57 -1.19
CA VAL A 83 0.52 -21.97 0.04
C VAL A 83 -0.93 -22.37 0.30
N ASP A 84 -1.26 -22.59 1.58
CA ASP A 84 -2.65 -22.78 1.99
C ASP A 84 -3.33 -21.41 2.14
N VAL A 85 -4.22 -21.09 1.18
CA VAL A 85 -4.91 -19.80 1.11
C VAL A 85 -5.73 -19.53 2.37
N ASN A 86 -6.45 -20.55 2.86
CA ASN A 86 -7.29 -20.41 4.05
C ASN A 86 -6.48 -20.07 5.30
N ARG A 87 -5.32 -20.72 5.47
CA ARG A 87 -4.39 -20.41 6.55
C ARG A 87 -3.80 -19.01 6.42
N LEU A 88 -3.43 -18.58 5.22
CA LEU A 88 -2.95 -17.21 5.01
C LEU A 88 -4.03 -16.18 5.37
N ILE A 89 -5.29 -16.41 4.98
CA ILE A 89 -6.41 -15.55 5.35
C ILE A 89 -6.58 -15.48 6.87
N LYS A 90 -6.49 -16.61 7.58
CA LYS A 90 -6.56 -16.63 9.06
C LYS A 90 -5.44 -15.81 9.69
N ILE A 91 -4.21 -15.90 9.17
CA ILE A 91 -3.07 -15.11 9.64
C ILE A 91 -3.31 -13.62 9.40
N VAL A 92 -3.73 -13.24 8.20
CA VAL A 92 -3.98 -11.84 7.82
C VAL A 92 -5.08 -11.23 8.70
N ARG A 93 -6.18 -11.95 8.91
CA ARG A 93 -7.25 -11.55 9.83
C ARG A 93 -6.77 -11.48 11.28
N GLY A 94 -5.96 -12.45 11.72
CA GLY A 94 -5.36 -12.47 13.06
C GLY A 94 -4.43 -11.28 13.32
N CYS A 95 -3.76 -10.77 12.28
CA CYS A 95 -3.00 -9.51 12.35
C CYS A 95 -3.86 -8.24 12.30
N GLY A 96 -5.20 -8.35 12.23
CA GLY A 96 -6.11 -7.21 12.23
C GLY A 96 -6.31 -6.55 10.86
N ARG A 97 -5.97 -7.23 9.75
CA ARG A 97 -6.26 -6.77 8.39
C ARG A 97 -7.56 -7.45 7.92
N PRO A 98 -8.64 -6.71 7.64
CA PRO A 98 -9.86 -7.30 7.10
C PRO A 98 -9.60 -7.84 5.70
N VAL A 99 -10.15 -9.02 5.41
CA VAL A 99 -10.04 -9.68 4.11
C VAL A 99 -11.43 -9.82 3.52
N PRO A 100 -11.77 -9.04 2.48
CA PRO A 100 -13.07 -9.15 1.81
C PRO A 100 -13.24 -10.54 1.17
N SER A 101 -14.49 -11.01 1.12
CA SER A 101 -14.82 -12.25 0.40
C SER A 101 -14.80 -12.05 -1.11
N HIS A 102 -14.53 -13.13 -1.85
CA HIS A 102 -14.44 -13.16 -3.31
C HIS A 102 -13.49 -12.10 -3.90
N TYR A 103 -12.46 -11.72 -3.15
CA TYR A 103 -11.47 -10.74 -3.54
C TYR A 103 -10.33 -11.42 -4.29
N LYS A 104 -10.05 -10.92 -5.50
CA LYS A 104 -8.96 -11.40 -6.34
C LYS A 104 -7.66 -10.66 -6.02
N CYS A 105 -6.63 -11.41 -5.65
CA CYS A 105 -5.28 -10.90 -5.40
C CYS A 105 -4.28 -11.74 -6.20
N GLY A 106 -3.93 -11.25 -7.39
CA GLY A 106 -3.11 -11.99 -8.35
C GLY A 106 -3.84 -13.27 -8.78
N SER A 107 -3.23 -14.42 -8.47
CA SER A 107 -3.76 -15.75 -8.81
C SER A 107 -4.61 -16.39 -7.70
N ILE A 108 -4.74 -15.74 -6.54
CA ILE A 108 -5.55 -16.20 -5.42
C ILE A 108 -6.88 -15.45 -5.41
N THR A 109 -7.97 -16.15 -5.10
CA THR A 109 -9.27 -15.56 -4.79
C THR A 109 -9.69 -15.99 -3.39
N THR A 110 -10.12 -15.04 -2.57
CA THR A 110 -10.64 -15.36 -1.23
C THR A 110 -11.99 -16.07 -1.36
N PRO A 111 -12.29 -17.03 -0.48
CA PRO A 111 -13.59 -17.70 -0.47
C PRO A 111 -14.72 -16.75 -0.05
#